data_AF-A0A947HVF4-F1
#
_entry.id   AF-A0A947HVF4-F1
#
_cell.length_a   1.000
_cell.length_b   1.000
_cell.length_c   1.000
_cell.angle_alpha   90.00
_cell.angle_beta   90.00
_cell.angle_gamma   90.00
#
_symmetry.space_group_name_H-M   'P 1'
#
loop_
_entity.id
_entity.type
_entity.pdbx_description
1 polymer ?
#
loop_
_entity_poly.entity_id
_entity_poly.type
_entity_poly.pdbx_seq_one_letter_code
_entity_poly.pdbx_strand_id
1 'polypeptide(L)'
;MKFKLKSLVAVSAFVAAGFAQAETLTLFAGETITNQGYTVSGLNGAGTLKFSSTLLDALNLGAAAVVGVNPAAVTLDVEGGIYTNISAAAPIQAVQGDFDGTTLNVLQVGTQGGASISLNADEDGVITTGGFITIKDLRVDLVNSDVYANIIGGNGVGEVNNLKLWKIGSIEGPTTFNAADVLAAGGSVTVQNTLSGLTIYDDAFAIFAQANGLIDILGLPALASVNTDPTGYGSITSSITVNIASATPAIPEPSTYALMGLGLVGLGFLRRRAAR
;
A
#
# COMPACT_ATOMS: atom_id res chain seq x y z
N MET A 1 40.23 -17.78 59.14
CA MET A 1 40.60 -17.67 57.71
C MET A 1 39.90 -18.78 56.93
N LYS A 2 39.05 -18.38 55.98
CA LYS A 2 38.57 -19.04 54.74
C LYS A 2 38.20 -20.55 54.78
N PHE A 3 36.91 -20.82 54.92
CA PHE A 3 36.25 -22.03 54.38
C PHE A 3 35.92 -21.79 52.90
N LYS A 4 36.33 -22.71 52.02
CA LYS A 4 36.00 -22.73 50.58
C LYS A 4 34.83 -23.69 50.35
N LEU A 5 33.62 -23.17 50.13
CA LEU A 5 32.56 -23.93 49.46
C LEU A 5 32.63 -23.64 47.95
N LYS A 6 32.84 -24.69 47.15
CA LYS A 6 32.63 -24.66 45.71
C LYS A 6 31.23 -25.25 45.46
N SER A 7 30.21 -24.40 45.33
CA SER A 7 28.90 -24.81 44.83
C SER A 7 28.76 -24.44 43.37
N LEU A 8 28.37 -25.44 42.57
CA LEU A 8 27.95 -25.36 41.18
C LEU A 8 27.05 -24.15 40.94
N VAL A 9 27.44 -23.23 40.06
CA VAL A 9 26.50 -22.29 39.45
C VAL A 9 26.00 -22.97 38.18
N ALA A 10 24.81 -23.58 38.29
CA ALA A 10 24.00 -23.87 37.12
C ALA A 10 23.63 -22.53 36.50
N VAL A 11 24.15 -22.25 35.31
CA VAL A 11 23.66 -21.17 34.46
C VAL A 11 22.29 -21.61 33.97
N SER A 12 21.25 -21.22 34.70
CA SER A 12 19.90 -21.16 34.17
C SER A 12 19.93 -20.11 33.05
N ALA A 13 20.03 -20.59 31.81
CA ALA A 13 19.67 -19.80 30.65
C ALA A 13 18.20 -19.43 30.81
N PHE A 14 17.95 -18.24 31.36
CA PHE A 14 16.65 -17.61 31.33
C PHE A 14 16.42 -17.22 29.87
N VAL A 15 15.84 -18.15 29.10
CA VAL A 15 15.17 -17.80 27.86
C VAL A 15 14.01 -16.93 28.30
N ALA A 16 14.24 -15.62 28.34
CA ALA A 16 13.16 -14.66 28.30
C ALA A 16 12.47 -14.92 26.95
N ALA A 17 11.40 -15.71 26.98
CA ALA A 17 10.39 -15.69 25.95
C ALA A 17 9.82 -14.28 25.98
N GLY A 18 10.48 -13.38 25.24
CA GLY A 18 9.99 -12.04 25.00
C GLY A 18 8.65 -12.19 24.31
N PHE A 19 7.61 -11.63 24.90
CA PHE A 19 6.35 -11.42 24.20
C PHE A 19 6.69 -10.69 22.90
N ALA A 20 6.51 -11.37 21.77
CA ALA A 20 6.58 -10.78 20.44
C ALA A 20 5.57 -9.64 20.41
N GLN A 21 6.04 -8.40 20.54
CA GLN A 21 5.21 -7.24 20.27
C GLN A 21 5.06 -7.16 18.76
N ALA A 22 3.84 -6.88 18.29
CA ALA A 22 3.61 -6.66 16.87
C ALA A 22 4.46 -5.45 16.43
N GLU A 23 5.34 -5.68 15.45
CA GLU A 23 6.22 -4.63 14.93
C GLU A 23 5.63 -4.10 13.63
N THR A 24 5.47 -2.78 13.55
CA THR A 24 5.02 -2.10 12.32
C THR A 24 6.19 -1.87 11.38
N LEU A 25 6.09 -2.40 10.16
CA LEU A 25 7.11 -2.30 9.12
C LEU A 25 6.48 -1.87 7.80
N THR A 26 7.27 -1.17 6.98
CA THR A 26 6.83 -0.71 5.64
C THR A 26 7.69 -1.38 4.58
N LEU A 27 7.07 -2.22 3.75
CA LEU A 27 7.68 -2.86 2.59
C LEU A 27 7.52 -1.96 1.36
N PHE A 28 8.63 -1.50 0.78
CA PHE A 28 8.62 -0.80 -0.50
C PHE A 28 8.78 -1.78 -1.67
N ALA A 29 8.31 -1.39 -2.85
CA ALA A 29 8.47 -2.18 -4.06
C ALA A 29 9.95 -2.43 -4.36
N GLY A 30 10.28 -3.70 -4.64
CA GLY A 30 11.65 -4.15 -4.87
C GLY A 30 12.47 -4.42 -3.61
N GLU A 31 11.93 -4.18 -2.41
CA GLU A 31 12.62 -4.47 -1.15
C GLU A 31 12.27 -5.85 -0.57
N THR A 32 13.05 -6.24 0.43
CA THR A 32 12.83 -7.44 1.25
C THR A 32 12.98 -7.07 2.71
N ILE A 33 12.02 -7.48 3.53
CA ILE A 33 12.01 -7.27 4.98
C ILE A 33 12.11 -8.62 5.66
N THR A 34 12.94 -8.70 6.71
CA THR A 34 13.02 -9.88 7.57
C THR A 34 12.49 -9.53 8.95
N ASN A 35 11.47 -10.24 9.42
CA ASN A 35 10.96 -10.10 10.77
C ASN A 35 10.49 -11.43 11.36
N GLN A 36 10.81 -11.66 12.64
CA GLN A 36 10.38 -12.81 13.46
C GLN A 36 10.51 -14.18 12.75
N GLY A 37 11.59 -14.38 11.98
CA GLY A 37 11.83 -15.64 11.28
C GLY A 37 11.16 -15.78 9.92
N TYR A 38 10.56 -14.71 9.39
CA TYR A 38 9.98 -14.64 8.06
C TYR A 38 10.65 -13.54 7.23
N THR A 39 10.72 -13.76 5.93
CA THR A 39 11.11 -12.76 4.94
C THR A 39 9.90 -12.45 4.06
N VAL A 40 9.59 -11.17 3.88
CA VAL A 40 8.53 -10.69 3.00
C VAL A 40 9.17 -9.86 1.90
N SER A 41 8.84 -10.16 0.64
CA SER A 41 9.47 -9.54 -0.54
C SER A 41 8.54 -9.55 -1.75
N GLY A 42 9.02 -9.02 -2.87
CA GLY A 42 8.32 -9.14 -4.15
C GLY A 42 6.99 -8.42 -4.18
N LEU A 43 6.87 -7.30 -3.46
CA LEU A 43 5.69 -6.46 -3.48
C LEU A 43 5.37 -6.07 -4.92
N ASN A 44 4.19 -6.47 -5.37
CA ASN A 44 3.63 -6.14 -6.67
C ASN A 44 2.12 -5.99 -6.56
N GLY A 45 1.51 -5.30 -7.50
CA GLY A 45 0.08 -5.07 -7.50
C GLY A 45 -0.31 -3.70 -8.00
N ALA A 46 -1.61 -3.43 -8.00
CA ALA A 46 -2.16 -2.15 -8.39
C ALA A 46 -3.39 -1.81 -7.54
N GLY A 47 -3.56 -0.50 -7.28
CA GLY A 47 -4.82 0.07 -6.84
C GLY A 47 -5.53 0.67 -8.04
N THR A 48 -6.75 0.20 -8.33
CA THR A 48 -7.59 0.71 -9.41
C THR A 48 -8.72 1.53 -8.83
N LEU A 49 -8.70 2.84 -9.05
CA LEU A 49 -9.81 3.73 -8.78
C LEU A 49 -10.79 3.68 -9.95
N LYS A 50 -12.04 3.34 -9.69
CA LYS A 50 -13.14 3.38 -10.65
C LYS A 50 -14.13 4.46 -10.25
N PHE A 51 -14.52 5.31 -11.20
CA PHE A 51 -15.45 6.41 -10.92
C PHE A 51 -16.90 5.90 -10.85
N SER A 52 -17.71 6.50 -9.97
CA SER A 52 -19.16 6.23 -9.89
C SER A 52 -19.89 6.85 -11.08
N SER A 53 -21.09 6.36 -11.39
CA SER A 53 -21.94 6.95 -12.43
C SER A 53 -22.23 8.43 -12.16
N THR A 54 -22.49 8.79 -10.90
CA THR A 54 -22.77 10.17 -10.50
C THR A 54 -21.56 11.09 -10.69
N LEU A 55 -20.34 10.58 -10.44
CA LEU A 55 -19.12 11.31 -10.78
C LEU A 55 -18.93 11.43 -12.31
N LEU A 56 -19.23 10.38 -13.07
CA LEU A 56 -19.18 10.44 -14.54
C LEU A 56 -20.16 11.48 -15.09
N ASP A 57 -21.38 11.56 -14.56
CA ASP A 57 -22.38 12.56 -14.94
C ASP A 57 -21.88 13.99 -14.66
N ALA A 58 -21.27 14.22 -13.49
CA ALA A 58 -20.67 15.51 -13.16
C ALA A 58 -19.51 15.88 -14.11
N LEU A 59 -18.67 14.91 -14.49
CA LEU A 59 -17.57 15.12 -15.43
C LEU A 59 -18.07 15.37 -16.86
N ASN A 60 -19.11 14.64 -17.28
CA ASN A 60 -19.78 14.83 -18.57
C ASN A 60 -20.44 16.20 -18.67
N LEU A 61 -21.09 16.66 -17.58
CA LEU A 61 -21.67 18.00 -17.51
C LEU A 61 -20.61 19.09 -17.74
N GLY A 62 -19.43 18.94 -17.11
CA GLY A 62 -18.31 19.86 -17.29
C GLY A 62 -17.48 19.66 -18.56
N ALA A 63 -17.85 18.71 -19.43
CA ALA A 63 -17.04 18.28 -20.58
C ALA A 63 -15.56 18.05 -20.22
N ALA A 64 -15.33 17.38 -19.08
CA ALA A 64 -13.99 17.24 -18.51
C ALA A 64 -13.08 16.38 -19.37
N ALA A 65 -11.82 16.78 -19.53
CA ALA A 65 -10.79 15.94 -20.11
C ALA A 65 -10.00 15.23 -19.00
N VAL A 66 -9.90 13.90 -19.10
CA VAL A 66 -9.17 13.07 -18.13
C VAL A 66 -7.93 12.47 -18.80
N VAL A 67 -6.77 12.62 -18.17
CA VAL A 67 -5.49 12.13 -18.67
C VAL A 67 -4.74 11.40 -17.56
N GLY A 68 -4.09 10.29 -17.89
CA GLY A 68 -3.27 9.53 -16.93
C GLY A 68 -1.98 10.25 -16.53
N VAL A 69 -1.59 10.07 -15.28
CA VAL A 69 -0.30 10.51 -14.75
C VAL A 69 0.54 9.27 -14.44
N ASN A 70 1.67 9.16 -15.14
CA ASN A 70 2.57 8.02 -15.02
C ASN A 70 3.00 7.79 -13.55
N PRO A 71 3.18 6.52 -13.14
CA PRO A 71 3.04 5.28 -13.91
C PRO A 71 1.61 4.72 -13.97
N ALA A 72 0.58 5.46 -13.54
CA ALA A 72 -0.79 4.95 -13.57
C ALA A 72 -1.34 4.85 -15.00
N ALA A 73 -2.07 3.77 -15.28
CA ALA A 73 -2.77 3.55 -16.53
C ALA A 73 -4.24 3.97 -16.39
N VAL A 74 -4.69 4.88 -17.24
CA VAL A 74 -6.09 5.33 -17.27
C VAL A 74 -6.81 4.68 -18.46
N THR A 75 -7.97 4.11 -18.17
CA THR A 75 -8.91 3.55 -19.15
C THR A 75 -10.15 4.44 -19.18
N LEU A 76 -10.58 4.81 -20.38
CA LEU A 76 -11.74 5.65 -20.64
C LEU A 76 -12.58 4.95 -21.70
N ASP A 77 -13.87 4.75 -21.42
CA ASP A 77 -14.85 4.31 -22.41
C ASP A 77 -15.82 5.46 -22.68
N VAL A 78 -16.07 5.72 -23.98
CA VAL A 78 -16.91 6.82 -24.44
C VAL A 78 -17.95 6.27 -25.41
N GLU A 79 -19.21 6.56 -25.15
CA GLU A 79 -20.34 6.23 -26.03
C GLU A 79 -21.19 7.48 -26.25
N GLY A 80 -21.52 7.79 -27.50
CA GLY A 80 -22.32 8.98 -27.82
C GLY A 80 -21.67 10.33 -27.41
N GLY A 81 -20.35 10.36 -27.18
CA GLY A 81 -19.63 11.57 -26.77
C GLY A 81 -19.59 11.82 -25.26
N ILE A 82 -20.12 10.91 -24.44
CA ILE A 82 -20.06 10.96 -22.97
C ILE A 82 -19.28 9.77 -22.42
N TYR A 83 -18.62 9.95 -21.28
CA TYR A 83 -17.95 8.88 -20.57
C TYR A 83 -18.97 7.89 -19.99
N THR A 84 -18.76 6.61 -20.27
CA THR A 84 -19.51 5.49 -19.67
C THR A 84 -18.68 4.72 -18.65
N ASN A 85 -17.36 4.88 -18.68
CA ASN A 85 -16.45 4.32 -17.69
C ASN A 85 -15.13 5.12 -17.65
N ILE A 86 -14.65 5.36 -16.43
CA ILE A 86 -13.31 5.90 -16.17
C ILE A 86 -12.71 5.08 -15.04
N SER A 87 -11.50 4.57 -15.27
CA SER A 87 -10.70 3.92 -14.22
C SER A 87 -9.23 4.27 -14.33
N ALA A 88 -8.56 4.41 -13.19
CA ALA A 88 -7.12 4.66 -13.09
C ALA A 88 -6.45 3.58 -12.24
N ALA A 89 -5.59 2.77 -12.85
CA ALA A 89 -4.83 1.72 -12.19
C ALA A 89 -3.39 2.20 -11.92
N ALA A 90 -3.07 2.44 -10.65
CA ALA A 90 -1.75 2.87 -10.19
C ALA A 90 -1.01 1.69 -9.53
N PRO A 91 0.28 1.44 -9.88
CA PRO A 91 1.06 0.40 -9.22
C PRO A 91 1.25 0.70 -7.73
N ILE A 92 1.25 -0.37 -6.92
CA ILE A 92 1.52 -0.29 -5.49
C ILE A 92 3.03 -0.14 -5.27
N GLN A 93 3.42 0.88 -4.51
CA GLN A 93 4.83 1.15 -4.19
C GLN A 93 5.20 0.90 -2.74
N ALA A 94 4.22 0.92 -1.83
CA ALA A 94 4.49 0.68 -0.42
C ALA A 94 3.30 -0.03 0.24
N VAL A 95 3.59 -0.95 1.14
CA VAL A 95 2.61 -1.55 2.04
C VAL A 95 3.17 -1.49 3.45
N GLN A 96 2.43 -0.86 4.35
CA GLN A 96 2.72 -0.89 5.78
C GLN A 96 1.82 -1.91 6.46
N GLY A 97 2.41 -2.74 7.29
CA GLY A 97 1.70 -3.72 8.09
C GLY A 97 2.33 -3.91 9.46
N ASP A 98 1.59 -4.53 10.35
CA ASP A 98 2.14 -5.09 11.58
C ASP A 98 2.28 -6.61 11.46
N PHE A 99 3.25 -7.17 12.18
CA PHE A 99 3.44 -8.62 12.22
C PHE A 99 3.73 -9.08 13.64
N ASP A 100 2.91 -10.00 14.15
CA ASP A 100 3.00 -10.56 15.50
C ASP A 100 3.79 -11.87 15.59
N GLY A 101 4.35 -12.34 14.46
CA GLY A 101 5.05 -13.62 14.35
C GLY A 101 4.19 -14.74 13.75
N THR A 102 2.88 -14.51 13.61
CA THR A 102 1.92 -15.45 13.02
C THR A 102 1.02 -14.80 11.97
N THR A 103 0.50 -13.61 12.28
CA THR A 103 -0.48 -12.89 11.49
C THR A 103 0.10 -11.55 11.06
N LEU A 104 -0.05 -11.23 9.78
CA LEU A 104 0.28 -9.93 9.21
C LEU A 104 -1.03 -9.16 8.99
N ASN A 105 -1.15 -7.97 9.57
CA ASN A 105 -2.26 -7.07 9.26
C ASN A 105 -1.75 -5.91 8.40
N VAL A 106 -2.46 -5.65 7.29
CA VAL A 106 -2.17 -4.53 6.41
C VAL A 106 -2.82 -3.28 6.99
N LEU A 107 -2.01 -2.27 7.28
CA LEU A 107 -2.44 -1.01 7.90
C LEU A 107 -2.57 0.10 6.85
N GLN A 108 -1.60 0.22 5.94
CA GLN A 108 -1.60 1.25 4.92
C GLN A 108 -1.06 0.74 3.58
N VAL A 109 -1.52 1.34 2.49
CA VAL A 109 -1.08 1.02 1.12
C VAL A 109 -0.83 2.30 0.35
N GLY A 110 0.35 2.42 -0.25
CA GLY A 110 0.76 3.54 -1.10
C GLY A 110 0.86 3.12 -2.56
N THR A 111 0.37 3.97 -3.46
CA THR A 111 0.47 3.82 -4.92
C THR A 111 1.30 4.95 -5.51
N GLN A 112 1.69 4.85 -6.78
CA GLN A 112 2.35 5.92 -7.51
C GLN A 112 1.68 6.22 -8.84
N GLY A 113 1.60 7.50 -9.18
CA GLY A 113 0.88 8.00 -10.35
C GLY A 113 -0.58 8.31 -10.03
N GLY A 114 -1.38 8.60 -11.06
CA GLY A 114 -2.79 8.91 -10.88
C GLY A 114 -3.42 9.46 -12.14
N ALA A 115 -4.25 10.50 -12.00
CA ALA A 115 -4.96 11.12 -13.11
C ALA A 115 -5.04 12.63 -12.96
N SER A 116 -5.06 13.32 -14.10
CA SER A 116 -5.35 14.74 -14.20
C SER A 116 -6.69 14.94 -14.88
N ILE A 117 -7.50 15.81 -14.28
CA ILE A 117 -8.78 16.26 -14.79
C ILE A 117 -8.60 17.72 -15.17
N SER A 118 -9.09 18.11 -16.35
CA SER A 118 -9.05 19.49 -16.82
C SER A 118 -10.41 19.89 -17.37
N LEU A 119 -10.80 21.12 -17.07
CA LEU A 119 -12.01 21.75 -17.58
C LEU A 119 -11.61 22.95 -18.42
N ASN A 120 -12.29 23.13 -19.56
CA ASN A 120 -12.24 24.37 -20.30
C ASN A 120 -13.27 25.34 -19.73
N ALA A 121 -13.01 26.64 -19.87
CA ALA A 121 -14.01 27.64 -19.52
C ALA A 121 -15.28 27.41 -20.34
N ASP A 122 -16.41 27.44 -19.66
CA ASP A 122 -17.72 27.37 -20.30
C ASP A 122 -18.03 28.73 -20.97
N GLU A 123 -18.59 28.71 -22.19
CA GLU A 123 -18.90 29.93 -22.94
C GLU A 123 -19.94 30.80 -22.22
N ASP A 124 -20.87 30.16 -21.52
CA ASP A 124 -21.91 30.81 -20.72
C ASP A 124 -21.46 31.11 -19.28
N GLY A 125 -20.30 30.58 -18.86
CA GLY A 125 -19.74 30.78 -17.53
C GLY A 125 -20.64 30.27 -16.40
N VAL A 126 -21.35 29.14 -16.61
CA VAL A 126 -22.31 28.61 -15.64
C VAL A 126 -21.71 27.44 -14.84
N ILE A 127 -20.79 26.70 -15.45
CA ILE A 127 -20.21 25.48 -14.87
C ILE A 127 -18.81 25.74 -14.29
N THR A 128 -17.92 26.31 -15.09
CA THR A 128 -16.51 26.49 -14.73
C THR A 128 -15.88 27.66 -15.49
N THR A 129 -14.91 28.32 -14.86
CA THR A 129 -14.01 29.29 -15.51
C THR A 129 -12.76 28.66 -16.16
N GLY A 130 -12.70 27.33 -16.16
CA GLY A 130 -11.56 26.53 -16.59
C GLY A 130 -10.57 26.24 -15.47
N GLY A 131 -9.74 25.23 -15.69
CA GLY A 131 -8.71 24.85 -14.73
C GLY A 131 -8.32 23.39 -14.85
N PHE A 132 -7.55 22.92 -13.88
CA PHE A 132 -7.17 21.52 -13.80
C PHE A 132 -6.89 21.10 -12.37
N ILE A 133 -7.04 19.81 -12.13
CA ILE A 133 -6.56 19.16 -10.92
C ILE A 133 -5.91 17.83 -11.28
N THR A 134 -4.72 17.62 -10.75
CA THR A 134 -4.02 16.34 -10.78
C THR A 134 -4.10 15.69 -9.41
N ILE A 135 -4.55 14.45 -9.37
CA ILE A 135 -4.58 13.60 -8.18
C ILE A 135 -3.57 12.48 -8.42
N LYS A 136 -2.54 12.37 -7.58
CA LYS A 136 -1.52 11.33 -7.71
C LYS A 136 -1.10 10.78 -6.35
N ASP A 137 -0.46 9.62 -6.38
CA ASP A 137 0.23 8.99 -5.26
C ASP A 137 -0.71 8.76 -4.06
N LEU A 138 -1.75 7.94 -4.27
CA LEU A 138 -2.72 7.66 -3.21
C LEU A 138 -2.07 6.87 -2.08
N ARG A 139 -2.33 7.27 -0.83
CA ARG A 139 -2.06 6.50 0.38
C ARG A 139 -3.37 6.18 1.10
N VAL A 140 -3.73 4.91 1.10
CA VAL A 140 -4.89 4.39 1.81
C VAL A 140 -4.48 4.03 3.24
N ASP A 141 -5.18 4.58 4.23
CA ASP A 141 -5.10 4.20 5.64
C ASP A 141 -6.33 3.37 6.00
N LEU A 142 -6.12 2.07 6.21
CA LEU A 142 -7.18 1.10 6.51
C LEU A 142 -7.61 1.14 7.98
N VAL A 143 -6.79 1.72 8.87
CA VAL A 143 -7.10 1.84 10.31
C VAL A 143 -8.06 3.00 10.53
N ASN A 144 -7.74 4.15 9.94
CA ASN A 144 -8.55 5.35 10.05
C ASN A 144 -9.66 5.41 8.99
N SER A 145 -9.64 4.54 7.97
CA SER A 145 -10.56 4.54 6.82
C SER A 145 -10.48 5.84 6.02
N ASP A 146 -9.26 6.31 5.76
CA ASP A 146 -8.98 7.59 5.12
C ASP A 146 -8.05 7.37 3.92
N VAL A 147 -8.29 8.09 2.83
CA VAL A 147 -7.43 8.11 1.64
C VAL A 147 -6.76 9.47 1.53
N TYR A 148 -5.44 9.46 1.42
CA TYR A 148 -4.62 10.64 1.20
C TYR A 148 -4.11 10.68 -0.23
N ALA A 149 -3.85 11.87 -0.76
CA ALA A 149 -3.29 12.06 -2.09
C ALA A 149 -2.37 13.28 -2.15
N ASN A 150 -1.51 13.31 -3.16
CA ASN A 150 -0.84 14.53 -3.57
C ASN A 150 -1.66 15.17 -4.69
N ILE A 151 -1.96 16.46 -4.53
CA ILE A 151 -2.75 17.26 -5.46
C ILE A 151 -1.84 18.29 -6.14
N ILE A 152 -2.01 18.48 -7.43
CA ILE A 152 -1.51 19.67 -8.14
C ILE A 152 -2.72 20.35 -8.78
N GLY A 153 -3.04 21.56 -8.35
CA GLY A 153 -4.21 22.30 -8.83
C GLY A 153 -3.86 23.58 -9.57
N GLY A 154 -4.70 23.91 -10.55
CA GLY A 154 -4.72 25.22 -11.20
C GLY A 154 -5.25 26.34 -10.29
N ASN A 155 -5.51 27.51 -10.86
CA ASN A 155 -6.21 28.62 -10.19
C ASN A 155 -5.64 29.02 -8.80
N GLY A 156 -4.32 28.97 -8.67
CA GLY A 156 -3.60 29.38 -7.47
C GLY A 156 -3.50 28.32 -6.36
N VAL A 157 -3.97 27.09 -6.59
CA VAL A 157 -3.85 25.98 -5.61
C VAL A 157 -2.40 25.51 -5.49
N GLY A 158 -1.71 25.25 -6.61
CA GLY A 158 -0.34 24.72 -6.59
C GLY A 158 -0.28 23.26 -6.12
N GLU A 159 0.83 22.85 -5.51
CA GLU A 159 1.02 21.48 -5.02
C GLU A 159 0.65 21.37 -3.52
N VAL A 160 -0.21 20.41 -3.21
CA VAL A 160 -0.63 20.06 -1.85
C VAL A 160 -0.30 18.59 -1.62
N ASN A 161 0.65 18.33 -0.74
CA ASN A 161 1.10 16.97 -0.45
C ASN A 161 0.32 16.38 0.72
N ASN A 162 0.04 15.07 0.63
CA ASN A 162 -0.60 14.30 1.70
C ASN A 162 -1.94 14.90 2.18
N LEU A 163 -2.73 15.43 1.24
CA LEU A 163 -4.06 15.95 1.50
C LEU A 163 -4.99 14.78 1.89
N LYS A 164 -5.76 14.96 2.95
CA LYS A 164 -6.83 14.02 3.31
C LYS A 164 -7.97 14.16 2.29
N LEU A 165 -8.03 13.23 1.35
CA LEU A 165 -8.90 13.34 0.17
C LEU A 165 -10.26 12.71 0.41
N TRP A 166 -10.30 11.39 0.64
CA TRP A 166 -11.56 10.65 0.78
C TRP A 166 -11.69 9.96 2.13
N LYS A 167 -12.92 9.86 2.63
CA LYS A 167 -13.36 8.90 3.63
C LYS A 167 -13.83 7.64 2.94
N ILE A 168 -13.47 6.49 3.48
CA ILE A 168 -13.93 5.18 2.99
C ILE A 168 -15.20 4.79 3.76
N GLY A 169 -16.27 4.46 3.02
CA GLY A 169 -17.54 4.02 3.59
C GLY A 169 -17.52 2.54 4.01
N SER A 170 -16.98 1.66 3.16
CA SER A 170 -16.83 0.24 3.46
C SER A 170 -15.53 -0.34 2.90
N ILE A 171 -15.02 -1.37 3.58
CA ILE A 171 -13.85 -2.15 3.18
C ILE A 171 -14.30 -3.61 3.09
N GLU A 172 -14.20 -4.20 1.91
CA GLU A 172 -14.51 -5.60 1.66
C GLU A 172 -13.26 -6.35 1.21
N GLY A 173 -13.08 -7.58 1.71
CA GLY A 173 -11.92 -8.42 1.43
C GLY A 173 -11.00 -8.60 2.65
N PRO A 174 -9.95 -9.44 2.53
CA PRO A 174 -9.02 -9.70 3.61
C PRO A 174 -7.99 -8.57 3.75
N THR A 175 -7.88 -8.00 4.95
CA THR A 175 -6.76 -7.11 5.32
C THR A 175 -5.72 -7.80 6.20
N THR A 176 -5.93 -9.07 6.51
CA THR A 176 -5.09 -9.86 7.40
C THR A 176 -4.86 -11.25 6.81
N PHE A 177 -3.68 -11.82 7.04
CA PHE A 177 -3.38 -13.19 6.63
C PHE A 177 -2.33 -13.84 7.54
N ASN A 178 -2.41 -15.17 7.65
CA ASN A 178 -1.48 -15.96 8.45
C ASN A 178 -0.25 -16.34 7.61
N ALA A 179 0.94 -16.05 8.12
CA ALA A 179 2.20 -16.29 7.39
C ALA A 179 2.49 -17.78 7.19
N ALA A 180 2.11 -18.66 8.13
CA ALA A 180 2.33 -20.10 8.02
C ALA A 180 1.41 -20.72 6.95
N ASP A 181 0.16 -20.25 6.85
CA ASP A 181 -0.78 -20.70 5.82
C ASP A 181 -0.28 -20.30 4.42
N VAL A 182 0.26 -19.08 4.28
CA VAL A 182 0.87 -18.62 3.01
C VAL A 182 2.09 -19.46 2.64
N LEU A 183 2.96 -19.79 3.61
CA LEU A 183 4.10 -20.67 3.37
C LEU A 183 3.65 -22.07 2.93
N ALA A 184 2.66 -22.64 3.60
CA ALA A 184 2.11 -23.95 3.24
C ALA A 184 1.47 -23.96 1.84
N ALA A 185 0.94 -22.82 1.39
CA ALA A 185 0.37 -22.62 0.06
C ALA A 185 1.42 -22.30 -1.04
N GLY A 186 2.72 -22.31 -0.72
CA GLY A 186 3.79 -22.09 -1.70
C GLY A 186 4.50 -20.74 -1.60
N GLY A 187 4.26 -19.96 -0.53
CA GLY A 187 5.05 -18.77 -0.19
C GLY A 187 4.73 -17.53 -1.03
N SER A 188 3.61 -17.49 -1.73
CA SER A 188 3.10 -16.30 -2.43
C SER A 188 1.63 -16.12 -2.11
N VAL A 189 1.22 -14.90 -1.81
CA VAL A 189 -0.18 -14.56 -1.52
C VAL A 189 -0.59 -13.34 -2.33
N THR A 190 -1.77 -13.42 -2.95
CA THR A 190 -2.43 -12.28 -3.58
C THR A 190 -3.72 -11.98 -2.82
N VAL A 191 -3.84 -10.75 -2.37
CA VAL A 191 -4.96 -10.24 -1.59
C VAL A 191 -5.69 -9.20 -2.42
N GLN A 192 -7.01 -9.33 -2.51
CA GLN A 192 -7.86 -8.36 -3.18
C GLN A 192 -8.85 -7.73 -2.19
N ASN A 193 -8.86 -6.40 -2.15
CA ASN A 193 -9.77 -5.62 -1.32
C ASN A 193 -10.50 -4.59 -2.17
N THR A 194 -11.75 -4.31 -1.84
CA THR A 194 -12.54 -3.25 -2.46
C THR A 194 -12.94 -2.23 -1.40
N LEU A 195 -12.57 -0.97 -1.63
CA LEU A 195 -12.92 0.19 -0.82
C LEU A 195 -14.04 0.93 -1.55
N SER A 196 -15.21 1.04 -0.94
CA SER A 196 -16.41 1.60 -1.58
C SER A 196 -16.99 2.76 -0.77
N GLY A 197 -17.87 3.54 -1.40
CA GLY A 197 -18.53 4.69 -0.77
C GLY A 197 -17.52 5.79 -0.44
N LEU A 198 -16.69 6.16 -1.42
CA LEU A 198 -15.66 7.18 -1.23
C LEU A 198 -16.30 8.57 -1.14
N THR A 199 -16.14 9.26 -0.01
CA THR A 199 -16.71 10.60 0.21
C THR A 199 -15.57 11.61 0.35
N ILE A 200 -15.56 12.69 -0.42
CA ILE A 200 -14.52 13.73 -0.31
C ILE A 200 -14.69 14.56 0.95
N TYR A 201 -13.58 14.93 1.58
CA TYR A 201 -13.58 15.87 2.70
C TYR A 201 -13.84 17.31 2.24
N ASP A 202 -14.46 18.13 3.10
CA ASP A 202 -14.81 19.51 2.79
C ASP A 202 -13.59 20.36 2.36
N ASP A 203 -12.47 20.23 3.07
CA ASP A 203 -11.23 20.94 2.72
C ASP A 203 -10.70 20.52 1.33
N ALA A 204 -10.76 19.24 1.02
CA ALA A 204 -10.36 18.72 -0.27
C ALA A 204 -11.34 19.12 -1.38
N PHE A 205 -12.64 19.16 -1.09
CA PHE A 205 -13.66 19.65 -2.01
C PHE A 205 -13.44 21.12 -2.37
N ALA A 206 -13.12 21.98 -1.40
CA ALA A 206 -12.80 23.38 -1.65
C ALA A 206 -11.58 23.52 -2.59
N ILE A 207 -10.55 22.68 -2.41
CA ILE A 207 -9.40 22.63 -3.32
C ILE A 207 -9.82 22.20 -4.73
N PHE A 208 -10.68 21.19 -4.86
CA PHE A 208 -11.18 20.73 -6.16
C PHE A 208 -11.99 21.80 -6.89
N ALA A 209 -12.86 22.48 -6.16
CA ALA A 209 -13.67 23.58 -6.67
C ALA A 209 -12.79 24.73 -7.15
N GLN A 210 -11.80 25.14 -6.35
CA GLN A 210 -10.87 26.19 -6.73
C GLN A 210 -10.02 25.78 -7.94
N ALA A 211 -9.37 24.61 -7.89
CA ALA A 211 -8.44 24.13 -8.92
C ALA A 211 -9.08 24.06 -10.31
N ASN A 212 -10.37 23.71 -10.36
CA ASN A 212 -11.16 23.62 -11.58
C ASN A 212 -12.04 24.85 -11.84
N GLY A 213 -11.97 25.89 -11.00
CA GLY A 213 -12.74 27.12 -11.19
C GLY A 213 -14.25 26.90 -11.22
N LEU A 214 -14.76 25.97 -10.41
CA LEU A 214 -16.17 25.61 -10.39
C LEU A 214 -17.03 26.78 -9.91
N ILE A 215 -18.18 26.94 -10.55
CA ILE A 215 -19.11 28.04 -10.30
C ILE A 215 -20.32 27.51 -9.51
N ASP A 216 -20.84 28.33 -8.59
CA ASP A 216 -21.91 27.97 -7.66
C ASP A 216 -23.27 27.67 -8.31
N ILE A 217 -23.44 27.95 -9.61
CA ILE A 217 -24.71 27.76 -10.31
C ILE A 217 -24.90 26.29 -10.68
N LEU A 218 -23.97 25.69 -11.43
CA LEU A 218 -24.08 24.29 -11.85
C LEU A 218 -22.85 23.44 -11.49
N GLY A 219 -21.63 23.98 -11.59
CA GLY A 219 -20.42 23.19 -11.40
C GLY A 219 -20.24 22.68 -9.97
N LEU A 220 -20.35 23.58 -8.99
CA LEU A 220 -20.19 23.22 -7.58
C LEU A 220 -21.32 22.30 -7.07
N PRO A 221 -22.61 22.56 -7.37
CA PRO A 221 -23.69 21.64 -7.01
C PRO A 221 -23.55 20.26 -7.65
N ALA A 222 -23.12 20.17 -8.92
CA ALA A 222 -22.93 18.90 -9.60
C ALA A 222 -21.88 18.03 -8.89
N LEU A 223 -20.69 18.59 -8.58
CA LEU A 223 -19.66 17.85 -7.86
C LEU A 223 -20.06 17.56 -6.40
N ALA A 224 -20.77 18.48 -5.74
CA ALA A 224 -21.26 18.27 -4.37
C ALA A 224 -22.27 17.11 -4.28
N SER A 225 -23.09 16.92 -5.32
CA SER A 225 -24.08 15.84 -5.37
C SER A 225 -23.42 14.44 -5.30
N VAL A 226 -22.21 14.29 -5.83
CA VAL A 226 -21.42 13.05 -5.76
C VAL A 226 -21.19 12.61 -4.31
N ASN A 227 -21.00 13.57 -3.39
CA ASN A 227 -20.79 13.27 -1.97
C ASN A 227 -22.05 12.76 -1.25
N THR A 228 -23.23 13.02 -1.82
CA THR A 228 -24.51 12.58 -1.25
C THR A 228 -24.98 11.23 -1.81
N ASP A 229 -24.32 10.74 -2.85
CA ASP A 229 -24.59 9.44 -3.45
C ASP A 229 -24.00 8.31 -2.58
N PRO A 230 -24.72 7.20 -2.33
CA PRO A 230 -24.19 6.05 -1.58
C PRO A 230 -22.92 5.42 -2.21
N THR A 231 -22.75 5.54 -3.52
CA THR A 231 -21.56 5.10 -4.25
C THR A 231 -20.42 6.12 -4.22
N GLY A 232 -20.70 7.35 -3.77
CA GLY A 232 -19.74 8.42 -3.61
C GLY A 232 -18.98 8.74 -4.89
N TYR A 233 -17.68 8.96 -4.77
CA TYR A 233 -16.74 9.17 -5.88
C TYR A 233 -16.37 7.87 -6.62
N GLY A 234 -16.93 6.72 -6.20
CA GLY A 234 -16.68 5.41 -6.78
C GLY A 234 -16.01 4.45 -5.80
N SER A 235 -15.12 3.61 -6.30
CA SER A 235 -14.44 2.58 -5.51
C SER A 235 -12.97 2.40 -5.89
N ILE A 236 -12.17 1.94 -4.93
CA ILE A 236 -10.78 1.52 -5.15
C ILE A 236 -10.70 0.02 -4.95
N THR A 237 -10.34 -0.71 -6.01
CA THR A 237 -9.98 -2.13 -5.92
C THR A 237 -8.47 -2.24 -5.83
N SER A 238 -7.97 -2.77 -4.72
CA SER A 238 -6.56 -3.03 -4.49
C SER A 238 -6.28 -4.52 -4.68
N SER A 239 -5.28 -4.85 -5.48
CA SER A 239 -4.73 -6.20 -5.62
C SER A 239 -3.26 -6.17 -5.24
N ILE A 240 -2.92 -6.79 -4.10
CA ILE A 240 -1.56 -6.80 -3.53
C ILE A 240 -1.02 -8.21 -3.58
N THR A 241 0.17 -8.40 -4.13
CA THR A 241 0.90 -9.66 -4.11
C THR A 241 2.21 -9.49 -3.35
N VAL A 242 2.49 -10.41 -2.44
CA VAL A 242 3.76 -10.51 -1.73
C VAL A 242 4.22 -11.96 -1.64
N ASN A 243 5.53 -12.14 -1.59
CA ASN A 243 6.16 -13.42 -1.34
C ASN A 243 6.60 -13.50 0.12
N ILE A 244 6.34 -14.63 0.76
CA ILE A 244 6.73 -14.94 2.13
C ILE A 244 7.61 -16.19 2.09
N ALA A 245 8.79 -16.11 2.71
CA ALA A 245 9.68 -17.25 2.89
C ALA A 245 10.17 -17.33 4.34
N SER A 246 10.48 -18.54 4.82
CA SER A 246 11.08 -18.70 6.14
C SER A 246 12.52 -18.17 6.14
N ALA A 247 12.85 -17.31 7.09
CA ALA A 247 14.16 -16.69 7.25
C ALA A 247 15.19 -17.63 7.93
N THR A 248 14.97 -18.95 7.94
CA THR A 248 15.89 -19.87 8.62
C THR A 248 17.32 -19.68 8.09
N PRO A 249 18.31 -19.41 8.97
CA PRO A 249 19.70 -19.48 8.54
C PRO A 249 19.95 -20.91 8.08
N ALA A 250 20.67 -21.09 6.96
CA ALA A 250 21.05 -22.42 6.50
C ALA A 250 21.74 -23.16 7.65
N ILE A 251 21.01 -24.08 8.30
CA ILE A 251 21.57 -24.93 9.34
C ILE A 251 22.53 -25.86 8.59
N PRO A 252 23.86 -25.79 8.82
CA PRO A 252 24.77 -26.69 8.14
C PRO A 252 24.35 -28.12 8.48
N GLU A 253 24.18 -28.95 7.46
CA GLU A 253 23.78 -30.33 7.65
C GLU A 253 24.72 -31.02 8.65
N PRO A 254 24.26 -32.05 9.40
CA PRO A 254 25.12 -32.80 10.32
C PRO A 254 26.41 -33.30 9.66
N SER A 255 26.35 -33.58 8.34
CA SER A 255 27.49 -33.94 7.49
C SER A 255 28.54 -32.84 7.39
N THR A 256 28.16 -31.55 7.39
CA THR A 256 29.08 -30.40 7.29
C THR A 256 29.92 -30.28 8.56
N TYR A 257 29.30 -30.45 9.73
CA TYR A 257 30.02 -30.50 11.01
C TYR A 257 30.89 -31.76 11.13
N ALA A 258 30.39 -32.90 10.67
CA ALA A 258 31.16 -34.14 10.65
C ALA A 258 32.39 -34.05 9.72
N LEU A 259 32.26 -33.42 8.55
CA LEU A 259 33.32 -33.29 7.57
C LEU A 259 34.37 -32.25 7.98
N MET A 260 33.95 -31.14 8.63
CA MET A 260 34.89 -30.22 9.29
C MET A 260 35.62 -30.89 10.46
N GLY A 261 34.93 -31.68 11.26
CA GLY A 261 35.53 -32.46 12.35
C GLY A 261 36.56 -33.47 11.84
N LEU A 262 36.22 -34.24 10.82
CA LEU A 262 37.12 -35.19 10.17
C LEU A 262 38.31 -34.49 9.49
N GLY A 263 38.10 -33.33 8.87
CA GLY A 263 39.16 -32.51 8.29
C GLY A 263 40.19 -32.05 9.34
N LEU A 264 39.72 -31.63 10.51
CA LEU A 264 40.60 -31.27 11.64
C LEU A 264 41.36 -32.47 12.19
N VAL A 265 40.72 -33.65 12.30
CA VAL A 265 41.41 -34.88 12.69
C VAL A 265 42.48 -35.27 11.67
N GLY A 266 42.16 -35.18 10.37
CA GLY A 266 43.11 -35.43 9.28
C GLY A 266 44.35 -34.52 9.32
N LEU A 267 44.15 -33.22 9.56
CA LEU A 267 45.24 -32.25 9.75
C LEU A 267 46.08 -32.55 11.00
N GLY A 268 45.45 -33.01 12.09
CA GLY A 268 46.14 -33.45 13.30
C GLY A 268 47.07 -34.65 13.05
N PHE A 269 46.63 -35.63 12.26
CA PHE A 269 47.46 -36.78 11.88
C PHE A 269 48.60 -36.40 10.93
N LEU A 270 48.36 -35.49 9.99
CA LEU A 270 49.41 -34.98 9.09
C LEU A 270 50.49 -34.21 9.87
N ARG A 271 50.10 -33.37 10.83
CA ARG A 271 51.03 -32.61 11.67
C ARG A 271 51.86 -33.53 12.59
N ARG A 272 51.27 -34.61 13.09
CA ARG A 272 51.99 -35.63 13.90
C ARG A 272 53.01 -36.42 13.07
N ARG A 273 52.76 -36.61 11.77
CA ARG A 273 53.70 -37.25 10.85
C ARG A 273 54.84 -36.32 10.45
N ALA A 274 54.60 -35.02 10.34
CA ALA A 274 55.65 -34.04 10.04
C ALA A 274 56.56 -33.69 11.23
N ALA A 275 56.11 -33.95 12.46
CA ALA A 275 56.88 -33.74 13.70
C ALA A 275 57.65 -34.99 14.18
N ARG A 276 57.64 -36.08 13.40
CA ARG A 276 58.48 -37.27 13.58
C ARG A 276 59.51 -37.32 12.47
#